data_AF-A0A0N1NRM2-F1
#
_entry.id   AF-A0A0N1NRM2-F1
#
_cell.length_a   1.000
_cell.length_b   1.000
_cell.length_c   1.000
_cell.angle_alpha   90.00
_cell.angle_beta   90.00
_cell.angle_gamma   90.00
#
_symmetry.space_group_name_H-M   'P 1'
#
loop_
_entity.id
_entity.type
_entity.pdbx_description
1 polymer ?
#
loop_
_entity_poly.entity_id
_entity_poly.type
_entity_poly.pdbx_seq_one_letter_code
_entity_poly.pdbx_strand_id
1 'polypeptide(L)' 'MRHQLLRAAVLTPGGQWLVQHRAESPVQLLDGPTAIVDLAAEIQHHIRTTRNRIR' A
#
# COMPACT_ATOMS: atom_id res chain seq x y z
N MET A 1 -5.68 4.69 -16.48
CA MET A 1 -6.21 3.69 -15.54
C MET A 1 -5.92 4.14 -14.11
N ARG A 2 -6.94 4.26 -13.25
CA ARG A 2 -6.75 4.62 -11.83
C ARG A 2 -6.35 3.36 -11.07
N HIS A 3 -5.06 3.25 -10.72
CA HIS A 3 -4.58 2.20 -9.83
C HIS A 3 -4.83 2.66 -8.39
N GLN A 4 -6.02 2.37 -7.85
CA GLN A 4 -6.24 2.45 -6.40
C GLN A 4 -5.52 1.27 -5.75
N LEU A 5 -4.26 1.49 -5.38
CA LEU A 5 -3.40 0.48 -4.76
C LEU A 5 -3.46 0.54 -3.22
N LEU A 6 -3.90 1.68 -2.68
CA LEU A 6 -4.08 1.90 -1.26
C LEU A 6 -5.28 2.82 -1.04
N ARG A 7 -6.17 2.43 -0.13
CA ARG A 7 -7.33 3.22 0.29
C ARG A 7 -7.07 3.97 1.59
N ALA A 8 -6.46 3.31 2.57
CA ALA A 8 -6.13 3.91 3.86
C ALA A 8 -4.87 3.30 4.45
N ALA A 9 -4.06 4.13 5.10
CA ALA A 9 -2.98 3.71 5.98
C ALA A 9 -3.02 4.60 7.23
N VAL A 10 -3.13 3.98 8.41
CA VAL A 10 -3.27 4.69 9.69
C VAL A 10 -2.28 4.12 10.70
N LEU A 11 -1.49 4.99 11.32
CA LEU A 11 -0.57 4.62 12.41
C LEU A 11 -1.38 4.39 13.70
N THR A 12 -1.19 3.24 14.32
CA THR A 12 -1.76 2.92 15.63
C THR A 12 -0.90 3.49 16.76
N PRO A 13 -1.46 3.71 17.95
CA PRO A 13 -0.68 4.12 19.13
C PRO A 13 0.46 3.14 19.50
N GLY A 14 0.35 1.88 19.07
CA GLY A 14 1.39 0.85 19.28
C GLY A 14 2.54 0.91 18.27
N GLY A 15 2.55 1.86 17.33
CA GLY A 15 3.59 2.00 16.32
C GLY A 15 3.41 1.10 15.09
N GLN A 16 2.27 0.43 14.98
CA GLN A 16 1.93 -0.45 13.86
C GLN A 16 1.05 0.31 12.86
N TRP A 17 0.97 -0.18 11.63
CA TRP A 17 0.15 0.44 10.59
C TRP A 17 -1.04 -0.43 10.22
N LEU A 18 -2.24 0.15 10.29
CA LEU A 18 -3.45 -0.43 9.71
C LEU A 18 -3.56 0.02 8.25
N VAL A 19 -3.54 -0.94 7.34
CA VAL A 19 -3.50 -0.71 5.90
C VAL A 19 -4.70 -1.38 5.24
N GLN A 20 -5.36 -0.65 4.34
CA GLN A 20 -6.44 -1.19 3.53
C GLN A 20 -6.21 -0.87 2.05
N HIS A 21 -6.08 -1.90 1.22
CA HIS A 21 -5.85 -1.72 -0.23
C HIS A 21 -7.10 -1.27 -0.99
N ARG A 22 -8.27 -1.86 -0.68
CA ARG A 22 -9.56 -1.57 -1.32
C ARG A 22 -10.67 -1.57 -0.27
N ALA A 23 -11.79 -0.90 -0.56
CA ALA A 23 -12.91 -0.78 0.39
C ALA A 23 -13.44 -2.16 0.86
N GLU A 24 -13.39 -3.17 -0.01
CA GLU A 24 -13.84 -4.54 0.27
C GLU A 24 -12.71 -5.46 0.76
N SER A 25 -11.48 -4.95 0.83
CA SER A 25 -10.33 -5.73 1.28
C SER A 25 -10.26 -5.75 2.81
N PRO A 26 -9.83 -6.88 3.42
CA PRO A 26 -9.49 -6.90 4.83
C PRO A 26 -8.42 -5.85 5.14
N VAL A 27 -8.48 -5.32 6.36
CA VAL A 27 -7.44 -4.45 6.92
C VAL A 27 -6.26 -5.33 7.32
N GLN A 28 -5.07 -4.97 6.87
CA GLN A 28 -3.83 -5.63 7.22
C GLN A 28 -3.10 -4.81 8.29
N LEU A 29 -2.44 -5.52 9.22
CA LEU A 29 -1.56 -4.92 10.19
C LEU A 29 -0.12 -5.06 9.70
N LEU A 30 0.60 -3.96 9.63
CA LEU A 30 2.03 -3.94 9.31
C LEU A 30 2.82 -3.52 10.54
N ASP A 31 3.80 -4.32 10.90
CA ASP A 31 4.62 -4.08 12.08
C ASP A 31 5.73 -3.06 11.77
N GLY A 32 5.48 -1.83 12.19
CA GLY A 32 6.48 -0.79 12.26
C GLY A 32 6.81 -0.09 10.92
N PRO A 33 7.84 0.78 10.95
CA PRO A 33 8.16 1.68 9.84
C PRO A 33 8.73 0.98 8.59
N THR A 34 9.39 -0.15 8.76
CA THR A 34 9.99 -0.87 7.62
C THR A 34 8.92 -1.42 6.69
N ALA A 35 7.89 -2.06 7.26
CA ALA A 35 6.82 -2.69 6.48
C ALA A 35 6.01 -1.67 5.66
N ILE A 36 5.84 -0.42 6.14
CA ILE A 36 5.17 0.63 5.37
C ILE A 36 6.03 1.16 4.22
N VAL A 37 7.36 1.18 4.39
CA VAL A 37 8.30 1.56 3.32
C VAL A 37 8.33 0.49 2.22
N ASP A 38 8.34 -0.79 2.61
CA ASP A 38 8.28 -1.90 1.64
C ASP A 38 6.98 -1.86 0.84
N LEU A 39 5.85 -1.60 1.50
CA LEU A 39 4.56 -1.41 0.82
C LEU A 39 4.61 -0.23 -0.17
N ALA A 40 5.22 0.90 0.21
CA ALA A 40 5.36 2.04 -0.68
C ALA A 40 6.21 1.69 -1.91
N ALA A 41 7.29 0.93 -1.73
CA ALA A 41 8.15 0.46 -2.82
C ALA A 41 7.39 -0.47 -3.78
N GLU A 42 6.57 -1.39 -3.25
CA GLU A 42 5.75 -2.30 -4.07
C GLU A 42 4.72 -1.52 -4.91
N ILE A 43 4.03 -0.56 -4.30
CA ILE A 43 3.07 0.32 -4.99
C ILE A 43 3.77 1.09 -6.11
N GLN A 44 4.93 1.69 -5.83
CA GLN A 44 5.71 2.42 -6.84
C GLN A 44 6.18 1.49 -7.97
N HIS A 45 6.65 0.30 -7.64
CA HIS A 45 7.05 -0.71 -8.61
C HIS A 45 5.89 -1.11 -9.53
N HIS A 46 4.70 -1.34 -8.95
CA HIS A 46 3.50 -1.68 -9.71
C HIS A 46 3.06 -0.55 -10.64
N ILE A 47 3.11 0.70 -10.19
CA ILE A 47 2.82 1.86 -11.05
C ILE A 47 3.81 1.94 -12.20
N ARG A 48 5.12 1.73 -11.93
CA ARG A 48 6.17 1.80 -12.94
C ARG A 48 6.01 0.71 -14.01
N THR A 49 5.74 -0.52 -13.61
CA THR A 49 5.62 -1.67 -14.52
C THR A 49 4.34 -1.59 -15.36
N THR A 50 3.20 -1.23 -14.77
CA THR A 50 1.94 -1.11 -15.50
C THR A 50 1.95 0.08 -16.47
N ARG A 51 2.66 1.17 -16.15
CA ARG A 51 2.85 2.29 -17.08
C ARG A 51 3.71 1.92 -18.30
N ASN A 52 4.69 1.04 -18.13
CA ASN A 52 5.55 0.59 -19.23
C ASN A 52 4.83 -0.37 -20.20
N ARG A 53 3.83 -1.10 -19.71
CA ARG A 53 3.04 -2.07 -20.51
C ARG A 53 2.02 -1.42 -21.45
N ILE A 54 1.69 -0.14 -21.24
CA ILE A 54 0.69 0.61 -22.03
C ILE A 54 1.38 1.46 -23.12
N ARG A 55 2.71 1.38 -23.25
CA ARG A 55 3.48 2.13 -24.26
C ARG A 55 3.76 1.31 -25.50
#